data_AF-A0AAP3U4P0-F1
#
_entry.id   AF-A0AAP3U4P0-F1
#
_cell.length_a   1.000
_cell.length_b   1.000
_cell.length_c   1.000
_cell.angle_alpha   90.00
_cell.angle_beta   90.00
_cell.angle_gamma   90.00
#
_symmetry.space_group_name_H-M   'P 1'
#
loop_
_entity.id
_entity.type
_entity.pdbx_description
1 polymer ?
#
loop_
_entity_poly.entity_id
_entity_poly.type
_entity_poly.pdbx_seq_one_letter_code
_entity_poly.pdbx_strand_id
1 'polypeptide(L)'
;MSNVEVNDQVKSLLEAVNATFPGEVRLSFGDQQAGFVRHDQAQQFHEPGKMLIKVDDITAPNYTASHELIHLLMVLKGFPQLYFGLTTGEKETDQQLMFLITELYDVIAHEVVVDEQRRHDLIDEQVEAEFLKGIQDAVEPETDGKVDGFSAIRLIMMMDAINFYGDHLSDYEAQLTADYPTTFATAQKMMAELNQRSITSPFDLHRKVVKAFTMVDQQLQKWDLPELHALEFATLGSVFSERQLRLSIKQLFQIYHSELHEKAQDTRAFVGLGIGDQQNAFVVPTPKDKPSDEYFRELYAKNVKDFFDEIKMPYTTR
;
A
#
# COMPACT_ATOMS: atom_id res chain seq x y z
N MET A 1 9.19 28.58 -10.22
CA MET A 1 9.96 27.49 -9.61
C MET A 1 10.49 28.03 -8.29
N SER A 2 9.99 27.51 -7.18
CA SER A 2 10.59 27.77 -5.88
C SER A 2 12.00 27.16 -5.88
N ASN A 3 12.97 27.83 -5.25
CA ASN A 3 14.34 27.31 -5.15
C ASN A 3 14.46 26.54 -3.83
N VAL A 4 13.72 25.44 -3.71
CA VAL A 4 13.78 24.56 -2.54
C VAL A 4 15.11 23.83 -2.58
N GLU A 5 15.95 24.08 -1.58
CA GLU A 5 17.18 23.33 -1.36
C GLU A 5 16.89 22.15 -0.44
N VAL A 6 16.98 20.93 -0.98
CA VAL A 6 16.88 19.70 -0.18
C VAL A 6 18.10 19.52 0.71
N ASN A 7 17.91 18.95 1.90
CA ASN A 7 19.01 18.68 2.82
C ASN A 7 19.89 17.51 2.34
N ASP A 8 21.01 17.30 3.02
CA ASP A 8 22.01 16.30 2.62
C ASP A 8 21.48 14.86 2.74
N GLN A 9 20.55 14.61 3.67
CA GLN A 9 19.88 13.33 3.85
C GLN A 9 19.02 12.97 2.62
N VAL A 10 18.20 13.90 2.14
CA VAL A 10 17.38 13.72 0.94
C VAL A 10 18.25 13.57 -0.31
N LYS A 11 19.35 14.34 -0.42
CA LYS A 11 20.34 14.16 -1.50
C LYS A 11 20.93 12.76 -1.48
N SER A 12 21.34 12.27 -0.31
CA SER A 12 21.89 10.92 -0.15
C SER A 12 20.87 9.82 -0.50
N LEU A 13 19.59 10.01 -0.12
CA LEU A 13 18.51 9.08 -0.50
C LEU A 13 18.31 9.06 -2.02
N LEU A 14 18.30 10.23 -2.67
CA LEU A 14 18.17 10.35 -4.12
C LEU A 14 19.35 9.67 -4.84
N GLU A 15 20.56 9.80 -4.32
CA GLU A 15 21.74 9.10 -4.85
C GLU A 15 21.62 7.58 -4.70
N ALA A 16 21.17 7.09 -3.54
CA ALA A 16 20.97 5.66 -3.30
C ALA A 16 19.90 5.06 -4.24
N VAL A 17 18.80 5.79 -4.46
CA VAL A 17 17.78 5.44 -5.45
C VAL A 17 18.40 5.36 -6.84
N ASN A 18 19.11 6.42 -7.29
CA ASN A 18 19.71 6.48 -8.62
C ASN A 18 20.81 5.43 -8.84
N ALA A 19 21.48 4.95 -7.78
CA ALA A 19 22.45 3.88 -7.88
C ALA A 19 21.82 2.50 -8.20
N THR A 20 20.53 2.33 -7.90
CA THR A 20 19.81 1.05 -8.05
C THR A 20 18.77 1.10 -9.16
N PHE A 21 18.16 2.26 -9.39
CA PHE A 21 17.15 2.45 -10.43
C PHE A 21 17.81 2.35 -11.82
N PRO A 22 17.22 1.60 -12.79
CA PRO A 22 17.81 1.40 -14.11
C PRO A 22 17.84 2.66 -15.00
N GLY A 23 17.28 3.76 -14.53
CA GLY A 23 17.23 5.05 -15.21
C GLY A 23 17.67 6.19 -14.29
N GLU A 24 17.07 7.36 -14.47
CA GLU A 24 17.34 8.54 -13.64
C GLU A 24 16.09 8.99 -12.89
N VAL A 25 16.21 9.19 -11.58
CA VAL A 25 15.19 9.77 -10.72
C VAL A 25 15.56 11.20 -10.40
N ARG A 26 14.60 12.12 -10.54
CA ARG A 26 14.75 13.55 -10.25
C ARG A 26 13.66 14.03 -9.31
N LEU A 27 13.98 15.06 -8.54
CA LEU A 27 13.03 15.80 -7.73
C LEU A 27 12.68 17.14 -8.40
N SER A 28 11.43 17.56 -8.27
CA SER A 28 10.96 18.90 -8.61
C SER A 28 10.02 19.39 -7.53
N PHE A 29 10.03 20.69 -7.27
CA PHE A 29 9.24 21.32 -6.21
C PHE A 29 8.29 22.37 -6.78
N GLY A 30 7.04 22.29 -6.33
CA GLY A 30 6.00 23.28 -6.56
C GLY A 30 6.17 24.49 -5.64
N ASP A 31 5.09 25.21 -5.40
CA ASP A 31 5.06 26.43 -4.60
C ASP A 31 3.89 26.49 -3.61
N GLN A 32 3.14 25.40 -3.44
CA GLN A 32 2.02 25.33 -2.50
C GLN A 32 2.54 25.26 -1.05
N GLN A 33 1.77 25.82 -0.11
CA GLN A 33 2.06 25.80 1.33
C GLN A 33 0.74 25.68 2.11
N ALA A 34 0.20 24.47 2.16
CA ALA A 34 -1.05 24.17 2.84
C ALA A 34 -0.96 24.31 4.37
N GLY A 35 0.26 24.23 4.94
CA GLY A 35 0.47 24.33 6.39
C GLY A 35 0.15 23.04 7.15
N PHE A 36 0.05 21.94 6.42
CA PHE A 36 -0.08 20.57 6.90
C PHE A 36 0.66 19.61 5.95
N VAL A 37 0.99 18.42 6.44
CA VAL A 37 1.60 17.35 5.64
C VAL A 37 0.63 16.18 5.45
N ARG A 38 0.57 15.66 4.23
CA ARG A 38 -0.16 14.43 3.85
C ARG A 38 0.64 13.66 2.81
N HIS A 39 0.36 12.36 2.72
CA HIS A 39 1.03 11.46 1.78
C HIS A 39 0.64 11.71 0.31
N ASP A 40 -0.48 12.40 0.05
CA ASP A 40 -0.97 12.72 -1.30
C ASP A 40 -0.38 13.99 -1.93
N GLN A 41 0.58 14.65 -1.26
CA GLN A 41 1.15 15.94 -1.68
C GLN A 41 2.32 15.82 -2.68
N ALA A 42 2.59 14.62 -3.18
CA ALA A 42 3.57 14.36 -4.22
C ALA A 42 3.00 13.51 -5.37
N GLN A 43 3.58 13.68 -6.55
CA GLN A 43 3.19 12.96 -7.75
C GLN A 43 4.41 12.38 -8.47
N GLN A 44 4.28 11.17 -8.98
CA GLN A 44 5.32 10.50 -9.77
C GLN A 44 4.98 10.55 -11.26
N PHE A 45 5.92 11.04 -12.07
CA PHE A 45 5.82 11.07 -13.52
C PHE A 45 6.87 10.13 -14.11
N HIS A 46 6.41 9.18 -14.93
CA HIS A 46 7.28 8.18 -15.54
C HIS A 46 7.50 8.49 -17.03
N GLU A 47 8.76 8.57 -17.43
CA GLU A 47 9.20 8.62 -18.82
C GLU A 47 10.14 7.43 -19.10
N PRO A 48 10.35 7.02 -20.36
CA PRO A 48 11.31 5.97 -20.68
C PRO A 48 12.70 6.25 -20.10
N GLY A 49 13.11 5.46 -19.10
CA GLY A 49 14.39 5.59 -18.42
C GLY A 49 14.49 6.78 -17.45
N LYS A 50 13.39 7.47 -17.14
CA LYS A 50 13.38 8.59 -16.19
C LYS A 50 12.14 8.58 -15.31
N MET A 51 12.30 9.02 -14.06
CA MET A 51 11.21 9.27 -13.15
C MET A 51 11.37 10.67 -12.55
N LEU A 52 10.30 11.44 -12.53
CA LEU A 52 10.24 12.70 -11.81
C LEU A 52 9.28 12.56 -10.65
N ILE A 53 9.78 12.79 -9.43
CA ILE A 53 8.96 12.97 -8.24
C ILE A 53 8.75 14.48 -8.09
N LYS A 54 7.50 14.92 -8.22
CA LYS A 54 7.11 16.32 -8.05
C LYS A 54 6.42 16.47 -6.71
N VAL A 55 7.05 17.21 -5.80
CA VAL A 55 6.47 17.61 -4.52
C VAL A 55 5.71 18.93 -4.74
N ASP A 56 4.38 18.88 -4.75
CA ASP A 56 3.55 20.04 -5.06
C ASP A 56 3.50 21.03 -3.89
N ASP A 57 3.39 20.51 -2.67
CA ASP A 57 3.37 21.26 -1.42
C ASP A 57 4.74 21.27 -0.73
N ILE A 58 5.24 22.48 -0.45
CA ILE A 58 6.56 22.73 0.14
C ILE A 58 6.46 23.17 1.61
N THR A 59 5.41 22.77 2.34
CA THR A 59 5.29 22.95 3.80
C THR A 59 6.43 22.21 4.51
N ALA A 60 6.65 20.92 4.18
CA ALA A 60 7.77 20.12 4.68
C ALA A 60 8.45 19.34 3.54
N PRO A 61 9.18 20.02 2.63
CA PRO A 61 9.60 19.43 1.35
C PRO A 61 10.62 18.29 1.52
N ASN A 62 11.47 18.33 2.56
CA ASN A 62 12.41 17.25 2.83
C ASN A 62 11.70 15.98 3.33
N TYR A 63 10.68 16.15 4.18
CA TYR A 63 9.82 15.06 4.63
C TYR A 63 9.10 14.43 3.44
N THR A 64 8.37 15.23 2.65
CA THR A 64 7.60 14.70 1.51
C THR A 64 8.49 14.07 0.44
N ALA A 65 9.63 14.69 0.10
CA ALA A 65 10.55 14.12 -0.89
C ALA A 65 11.19 12.80 -0.41
N SER A 66 11.61 12.74 0.86
CA SER A 66 12.19 11.51 1.40
C SER A 66 11.17 10.38 1.50
N HIS A 67 9.91 10.69 1.82
CA HIS A 67 8.80 9.74 1.86
C HIS A 67 8.69 8.96 0.53
N GLU A 68 8.57 9.68 -0.58
CA GLU A 68 8.50 9.11 -1.93
C GLU A 68 9.75 8.32 -2.31
N LEU A 69 10.94 8.84 -1.97
CA LEU A 69 12.21 8.17 -2.27
C LEU A 69 12.35 6.86 -1.50
N ILE A 70 11.89 6.78 -0.26
CA ILE A 70 11.96 5.56 0.55
C ILE A 70 10.97 4.53 0.03
N HIS A 71 9.74 4.91 -0.33
CA HIS A 71 8.81 4.02 -1.05
C HIS A 71 9.44 3.45 -2.33
N LEU A 72 10.12 4.29 -3.12
CA LEU A 72 10.82 3.82 -4.32
C LEU A 72 11.99 2.87 -3.98
N LEU A 73 12.75 3.13 -2.91
CA LEU A 73 13.77 2.19 -2.43
C LEU A 73 13.16 0.87 -1.99
N MET A 74 11.98 0.85 -1.38
CA MET A 74 11.28 -0.39 -1.03
C MET A 74 10.95 -1.20 -2.29
N VAL A 75 10.40 -0.56 -3.33
CA VAL A 75 10.16 -1.20 -4.64
C VAL A 75 11.46 -1.81 -5.18
N LEU A 76 12.55 -1.04 -5.20
CA LEU A 76 13.86 -1.47 -5.72
C LEU A 76 14.50 -2.59 -4.91
N LYS A 77 14.21 -2.65 -3.60
CA LYS A 77 14.61 -3.76 -2.71
C LYS A 77 13.68 -4.97 -2.79
N GLY A 78 12.66 -4.91 -3.64
CA GLY A 78 11.77 -6.02 -3.91
C GLY A 78 10.66 -6.21 -2.88
N PHE A 79 10.28 -5.15 -2.15
CA PHE A 79 9.07 -5.17 -1.37
C PHE A 79 7.85 -5.34 -2.29
N PRO A 80 6.86 -6.16 -1.89
CA PRO A 80 5.66 -6.41 -2.69
C PRO A 80 4.91 -5.11 -2.98
N GLN A 81 4.20 -5.05 -4.10
CA GLN A 81 3.42 -3.88 -4.53
C GLN A 81 1.98 -4.31 -4.82
N LEU A 82 1.04 -3.35 -4.77
CA LEU A 82 -0.34 -3.56 -5.17
C LEU A 82 -0.53 -3.40 -6.68
N TYR A 83 -1.38 -4.25 -7.25
CA TYR A 83 -1.86 -4.15 -8.62
C TYR A 83 -3.37 -4.38 -8.64
N PHE A 84 -4.09 -3.60 -9.44
CA PHE A 84 -5.56 -3.69 -9.53
C PHE A 84 -5.97 -4.20 -10.91
N GLY A 85 -6.05 -5.52 -11.04
CA GLY A 85 -6.45 -6.23 -12.25
C GLY A 85 -7.95 -6.49 -12.36
N LEU A 86 -8.72 -6.22 -11.29
CA LEU A 86 -10.17 -6.44 -11.23
C LEU A 86 -10.95 -5.13 -11.32
N THR A 87 -12.22 -5.23 -11.69
CA THR A 87 -13.20 -4.14 -11.72
C THR A 87 -14.58 -4.66 -11.32
N THR A 88 -15.31 -3.84 -10.57
CA THR A 88 -16.74 -4.04 -10.27
C THR A 88 -17.65 -3.68 -11.45
N GLY A 89 -17.09 -3.03 -12.49
CA GLY A 89 -17.84 -2.40 -13.56
C GLY A 89 -18.34 -0.99 -13.22
N GLU A 90 -18.21 -0.56 -11.96
CA GLU A 90 -18.58 0.77 -11.47
C GLU A 90 -17.33 1.58 -11.12
N LYS A 91 -17.03 2.58 -11.94
CA LYS A 91 -15.78 3.35 -11.83
C LYS A 91 -15.58 4.02 -10.46
N GLU A 92 -16.64 4.59 -9.89
CA GLU A 92 -16.56 5.29 -8.61
C GLU A 92 -16.29 4.30 -7.47
N THR A 93 -16.99 3.17 -7.47
CA THR A 93 -16.79 2.06 -6.54
C THR A 93 -15.35 1.53 -6.63
N ASP A 94 -14.85 1.28 -7.84
CA ASP A 94 -13.48 0.84 -8.06
C ASP A 94 -12.46 1.85 -7.54
N GLN A 95 -12.67 3.15 -7.78
CA GLN A 95 -11.77 4.20 -7.30
C GLN A 95 -11.75 4.28 -5.77
N GLN A 96 -12.90 4.13 -5.11
CA GLN A 96 -12.99 4.11 -3.66
C GLN A 96 -12.30 2.88 -3.07
N LEU A 97 -12.51 1.69 -3.64
CA LEU A 97 -11.82 0.47 -3.20
C LEU A 97 -10.31 0.59 -3.42
N MET A 98 -9.87 1.03 -4.60
CA MET A 98 -8.45 1.25 -4.90
C MET A 98 -7.83 2.22 -3.91
N PHE A 99 -8.50 3.33 -3.59
CA PHE A 99 -8.03 4.30 -2.61
C PHE A 99 -7.90 3.68 -1.22
N LEU A 100 -8.98 3.14 -0.64
CA LEU A 100 -8.96 2.59 0.72
C LEU A 100 -7.96 1.44 0.89
N ILE A 101 -7.84 0.57 -0.13
CA ILE A 101 -6.91 -0.56 -0.08
C ILE A 101 -5.45 -0.08 -0.20
N THR A 102 -5.19 0.95 -1.00
CA THR A 102 -3.85 1.55 -1.12
C THR A 102 -3.46 2.22 0.20
N GLU A 103 -4.34 3.05 0.78
CA GLU A 103 -4.09 3.67 2.09
C GLU A 103 -3.84 2.62 3.18
N LEU A 104 -4.60 1.52 3.20
CA LEU A 104 -4.39 0.44 4.18
C LEU A 104 -3.08 -0.32 3.95
N TYR A 105 -2.65 -0.50 2.69
CA TYR A 105 -1.33 -1.05 2.39
C TYR A 105 -0.22 -0.09 2.84
N ASP A 106 -0.40 1.20 2.60
CA ASP A 106 0.57 2.25 2.92
C ASP A 106 0.75 2.40 4.42
N VAL A 107 -0.29 2.27 5.25
CA VAL A 107 -0.15 2.16 6.73
C VAL A 107 0.95 1.17 7.13
N ILE A 108 1.01 0.01 6.45
CA ILE A 108 1.97 -1.04 6.76
C ILE A 108 3.33 -0.75 6.13
N ALA A 109 3.36 -0.22 4.91
CA ALA A 109 4.61 0.21 4.27
C ALA A 109 5.28 1.35 5.04
N HIS A 110 4.49 2.25 5.64
CA HIS A 110 4.94 3.40 6.39
C HIS A 110 5.71 3.02 7.65
N GLU A 111 5.60 1.80 8.18
CA GLU A 111 6.48 1.36 9.27
C GLU A 111 7.95 1.45 8.84
N VAL A 112 8.25 0.99 7.62
CA VAL A 112 9.60 1.09 7.06
C VAL A 112 9.96 2.52 6.69
N VAL A 113 9.00 3.29 6.16
CA VAL A 113 9.24 4.67 5.73
C VAL A 113 9.52 5.58 6.92
N VAL A 114 8.65 5.56 7.93
CA VAL A 114 8.75 6.39 9.14
C VAL A 114 10.00 6.01 9.93
N ASP A 115 10.30 4.72 10.09
CA ASP A 115 11.53 4.28 10.76
C ASP A 115 12.78 4.86 10.08
N GLU A 116 12.84 4.82 8.75
CA GLU A 116 13.97 5.38 8.00
C GLU A 116 14.01 6.91 8.06
N GLN A 117 12.85 7.59 7.96
CA GLN A 117 12.81 9.06 8.09
C GLN A 117 13.24 9.54 9.48
N ARG A 118 12.77 8.89 10.55
CA ARG A 118 13.19 9.20 11.93
C ARG A 118 14.67 8.94 12.14
N ARG A 119 15.23 7.87 11.57
CA ARG A 119 16.67 7.55 11.64
C ARG A 119 17.56 8.66 11.04
N HIS A 120 17.01 9.49 10.16
CA HIS A 120 17.71 10.60 9.48
C HIS A 120 17.23 11.99 9.92
N ASP A 121 16.49 12.09 11.02
CA ASP A 121 15.96 13.35 11.55
C ASP A 121 15.09 14.13 10.52
N LEU A 122 14.33 13.40 9.68
CA LEU A 122 13.44 13.96 8.66
C LEU A 122 12.00 14.16 9.15
N ILE A 123 11.70 13.68 10.36
CA ILE A 123 10.45 13.92 11.10
C ILE A 123 10.84 14.57 12.43
N ASP A 124 10.40 15.81 12.63
CA ASP A 124 10.57 16.58 13.85
C ASP A 124 9.20 16.98 14.43
N GLU A 125 9.20 17.68 15.58
CA GLU A 125 7.98 18.14 16.24
C GLU A 125 7.09 19.02 15.34
N GLN A 126 7.67 19.76 14.39
CA GLN A 126 6.91 20.58 13.46
C GLN A 126 6.19 19.70 12.45
N VAL A 127 6.88 18.74 11.83
CA VAL A 127 6.28 17.77 10.91
C VAL A 127 5.18 16.97 11.60
N GLU A 128 5.38 16.58 12.86
CA GLU A 128 4.38 15.88 13.66
C GLU A 128 3.12 16.72 13.88
N ALA A 129 3.26 18.00 14.24
CA ALA A 129 2.13 18.91 14.37
C ALA A 129 1.42 19.18 13.04
N GLU A 130 2.16 19.25 11.93
CA GLU A 130 1.63 19.39 10.58
C GLU A 130 0.91 18.13 10.10
N PHE A 131 1.33 16.95 10.55
CA PHE A 131 0.68 15.68 10.25
C PHE A 131 -0.69 15.57 10.93
N LEU A 132 -0.81 15.97 12.20
CA LEU A 132 -2.10 16.05 12.88
C LEU A 132 -3.09 16.95 12.11
N LYS A 133 -2.63 18.11 11.64
CA LYS A 133 -3.45 19.01 10.82
C LYS A 133 -3.85 18.36 9.50
N GLY A 134 -2.96 17.57 8.91
CA GLY A 134 -3.24 16.82 7.68
C GLY A 134 -4.36 15.81 7.88
N ILE A 135 -4.39 15.12 9.02
CA ILE A 135 -5.50 14.24 9.42
C ILE A 135 -6.80 15.04 9.52
N GLN A 136 -6.77 16.15 10.25
CA GLN A 136 -7.95 16.99 10.51
C GLN A 136 -8.49 17.68 9.24
N ASP A 137 -7.63 17.94 8.25
CA ASP A 137 -8.03 18.43 6.93
C ASP A 137 -8.69 17.33 6.08
N ALA A 138 -8.20 16.10 6.17
CA ALA A 138 -8.67 14.99 5.34
C ALA A 138 -9.98 14.36 5.85
N VAL A 139 -10.18 14.26 7.17
CA VAL A 139 -11.38 13.64 7.76
C VAL A 139 -11.92 14.42 8.95
N GLU A 140 -13.23 14.67 8.92
CA GLU A 140 -13.93 15.31 10.03
C GLU A 140 -13.96 14.39 11.28
N PRO A 141 -13.97 14.95 12.50
CA PRO A 141 -14.12 14.19 13.76
C PRO A 141 -15.39 13.33 13.80
N GLU A 142 -15.37 12.29 14.62
CA GLU A 142 -16.53 11.44 14.85
C GLU A 142 -17.64 12.17 15.61
N THR A 143 -18.89 11.95 15.21
CA THR A 143 -20.05 12.48 15.94
C THR A 143 -20.50 11.49 17.02
N ASP A 144 -20.31 11.85 18.29
CA ASP A 144 -20.65 11.02 19.46
C ASP A 144 -20.03 9.61 19.46
N GLY A 145 -18.88 9.43 18.79
CA GLY A 145 -18.24 8.12 18.62
C GLY A 145 -19.07 7.11 17.82
N LYS A 146 -20.04 7.56 17.02
CA LYS A 146 -20.87 6.70 16.20
C LYS A 146 -20.10 6.25 14.96
N VAL A 147 -20.37 5.01 14.56
CA VAL A 147 -19.93 4.47 13.27
C VAL A 147 -20.80 5.07 12.15
N ASP A 148 -20.15 5.49 11.07
CA ASP A 148 -20.77 6.03 9.87
C ASP A 148 -19.96 5.64 8.60
N GLY A 149 -20.32 6.20 7.44
CA GLY A 149 -19.67 5.89 6.16
C GLY A 149 -18.19 6.33 6.07
N PHE A 150 -17.73 7.22 6.95
CA PHE A 150 -16.33 7.66 7.02
C PHE A 150 -15.50 6.87 8.03
N SER A 151 -16.13 5.99 8.83
CA SER A 151 -15.40 5.19 9.84
C SER A 151 -14.31 4.29 9.25
N ALA A 152 -14.46 3.83 8.00
CA ALA A 152 -13.44 3.03 7.33
C ALA A 152 -12.15 3.81 7.09
N ILE A 153 -12.23 5.00 6.48
CA ILE A 153 -11.06 5.85 6.22
C ILE A 153 -10.48 6.40 7.51
N ARG A 154 -11.31 6.82 8.47
CA ARG A 154 -10.84 7.24 9.81
C ARG A 154 -10.06 6.13 10.50
N LEU A 155 -10.53 4.87 10.45
CA LEU A 155 -9.80 3.73 11.00
C LEU A 155 -8.40 3.59 10.38
N ILE A 156 -8.31 3.61 9.04
CA ILE A 156 -7.04 3.49 8.31
C ILE A 156 -6.09 4.63 8.70
N MET A 157 -6.58 5.87 8.72
CA MET A 157 -5.78 7.04 9.11
C MET A 157 -5.34 6.99 10.57
N MET A 158 -6.18 6.47 11.48
CA MET A 158 -5.79 6.28 12.89
C MET A 158 -4.74 5.17 13.05
N MET A 159 -4.79 4.13 12.23
CA MET A 159 -3.73 3.12 12.18
C MET A 159 -2.41 3.75 11.70
N ASP A 160 -2.47 4.59 10.66
CA ASP A 160 -1.28 5.29 10.16
C ASP A 160 -0.74 6.28 11.20
N ALA A 161 -1.61 7.01 11.90
CA ALA A 161 -1.20 7.94 12.95
C ALA A 161 -0.43 7.23 14.08
N ILE A 162 -0.89 6.05 14.51
CA ILE A 162 -0.19 5.25 15.52
C ILE A 162 1.21 4.86 15.01
N ASN A 163 1.32 4.48 13.75
CA ASN A 163 2.59 4.12 13.14
C ASN A 163 3.52 5.34 12.98
N PHE A 164 2.99 6.45 12.49
CA PHE A 164 3.70 7.69 12.26
C PHE A 164 4.27 8.29 13.55
N TYR A 165 3.46 8.42 14.61
CA TYR A 165 3.92 9.00 15.87
C TYR A 165 4.80 8.05 16.68
N GLY A 166 4.57 6.73 16.60
CA GLY A 166 5.38 5.73 17.32
C GLY A 166 5.50 6.06 18.81
N ASP A 167 6.73 6.24 19.30
CA ASP A 167 7.02 6.58 20.70
C ASP A 167 6.49 7.95 21.13
N HIS A 168 6.18 8.85 20.18
CA HIS A 168 5.63 10.19 20.45
C HIS A 168 4.08 10.20 20.46
N LEU A 169 3.43 9.04 20.29
CA LEU A 169 1.96 8.98 20.23
C LEU A 169 1.28 9.57 21.48
N SER A 170 1.91 9.48 22.65
CA SER A 170 1.37 10.03 23.90
C SER A 170 1.10 11.53 23.85
N ASP A 171 1.84 12.27 23.01
CA ASP A 171 1.72 13.72 22.89
C ASP A 171 0.47 14.13 22.09
N TYR A 172 -0.05 13.20 21.28
CA TYR A 172 -1.20 13.41 20.40
C TYR A 172 -2.43 12.58 20.83
N GLU A 173 -2.25 11.59 21.71
CA GLU A 173 -3.28 10.62 22.12
C GLU A 173 -4.56 11.29 22.63
N ALA A 174 -4.44 12.36 23.41
CA ALA A 174 -5.59 13.08 23.95
C ALA A 174 -6.45 13.71 22.84
N GLN A 175 -5.83 14.32 21.84
CA GLN A 175 -6.53 14.94 20.71
C GLN A 175 -7.16 13.87 19.81
N LEU A 176 -6.41 12.81 19.47
CA LEU A 176 -6.92 11.70 18.65
C LEU A 176 -8.08 10.96 19.32
N THR A 177 -8.02 10.79 20.65
CA THR A 177 -9.12 10.19 21.42
C THR A 177 -10.35 11.10 21.46
N ALA A 178 -10.17 12.41 21.52
CA ALA A 178 -11.27 13.36 21.51
C ALA A 178 -11.96 13.45 20.15
N ASP A 179 -11.17 13.50 19.07
CA ASP A 179 -11.67 13.67 17.70
C ASP A 179 -12.18 12.35 17.10
N TYR A 180 -11.52 11.21 17.40
CA TYR A 180 -11.77 9.92 16.76
C TYR A 180 -11.91 8.76 17.78
N PRO A 181 -12.76 8.88 18.82
CA PRO A 181 -12.79 7.95 19.96
C PRO A 181 -13.00 6.47 19.57
N THR A 182 -13.84 6.17 18.59
CA THR A 182 -14.16 4.78 18.21
C THR A 182 -13.10 4.19 17.28
N THR A 183 -12.71 4.91 16.23
CA THR A 183 -11.73 4.44 15.25
C THR A 183 -10.32 4.41 15.83
N PHE A 184 -9.93 5.39 16.66
CA PHE A 184 -8.62 5.40 17.32
C PHE A 184 -8.47 4.25 18.32
N ALA A 185 -9.46 4.02 19.19
CA ALA A 185 -9.43 2.89 20.12
C ALA A 185 -9.42 1.52 19.41
N THR A 186 -10.00 1.44 18.21
CA THR A 186 -9.98 0.24 17.38
C THR A 186 -8.62 0.07 16.69
N ALA A 187 -8.07 1.15 16.13
CA ALA A 187 -6.73 1.19 15.55
C ALA A 187 -5.67 0.78 16.56
N GLN A 188 -5.73 1.25 17.81
CA GLN A 188 -4.80 0.85 18.89
C GLN A 188 -4.77 -0.68 19.07
N LYS A 189 -5.93 -1.34 19.11
CA LYS A 189 -6.01 -2.81 19.25
C LYS A 189 -5.43 -3.52 18.03
N MET A 190 -5.72 -3.01 16.82
CA MET A 190 -5.21 -3.60 15.59
C MET A 190 -3.70 -3.46 15.46
N MET A 191 -3.18 -2.25 15.70
CA MET A 191 -1.76 -1.96 15.61
C MET A 191 -0.97 -2.70 16.69
N ALA A 192 -1.50 -2.88 17.90
CA ALA A 192 -0.87 -3.73 18.90
C ALA A 192 -0.70 -5.19 18.44
N GLU A 193 -1.68 -5.73 17.70
CA GLU A 193 -1.65 -7.09 17.15
C GLU A 193 -0.77 -7.21 15.90
N LEU A 194 -0.71 -6.16 15.08
CA LEU A 194 0.18 -6.07 13.91
C LEU A 194 1.64 -5.87 14.31
N ASN A 195 1.92 -5.06 15.34
CA ASN A 195 3.27 -4.70 15.78
C ASN A 195 3.95 -5.75 16.66
N GLN A 196 3.32 -6.91 16.88
CA GLN A 196 3.99 -8.08 17.47
C GLN A 196 5.17 -8.59 16.63
N ARG A 197 5.25 -8.18 15.35
CA ARG A 197 6.36 -8.48 14.45
C ARG A 197 6.70 -7.25 13.64
N SER A 198 7.98 -6.91 13.61
CA SER A 198 8.54 -5.82 12.78
C SER A 198 8.77 -6.29 11.35
N ILE A 199 8.76 -5.33 10.43
CA ILE A 199 9.07 -5.58 9.02
C ILE A 199 10.58 -5.53 8.80
N THR A 200 11.20 -6.69 8.56
CA THR A 200 12.65 -6.78 8.28
C THR A 200 12.97 -7.27 6.87
N SER A 201 11.95 -7.70 6.13
CA SER A 201 12.08 -8.27 4.79
C SER A 201 10.81 -8.04 3.96
N PRO A 202 10.89 -8.15 2.61
CA PRO A 202 9.72 -8.16 1.74
C PRO A 202 8.63 -9.17 2.15
N PHE A 203 9.06 -10.33 2.66
CA PHE A 203 8.14 -11.37 3.12
C PHE A 203 7.38 -10.96 4.38
N ASP A 204 8.02 -10.21 5.29
CA ASP A 204 7.36 -9.70 6.49
C ASP A 204 6.30 -8.66 6.12
N LEU A 205 6.62 -7.73 5.20
CA LEU A 205 5.64 -6.76 4.68
C LEU A 205 4.44 -7.48 4.09
N HIS A 206 4.66 -8.45 3.18
CA HIS A 206 3.58 -9.22 2.56
C HIS A 206 2.65 -9.83 3.61
N ARG A 207 3.20 -10.50 4.63
CA ARG A 207 2.40 -11.14 5.67
C ARG A 207 1.63 -10.14 6.52
N LYS A 208 2.23 -8.99 6.82
CA LYS A 208 1.62 -7.95 7.65
C LYS A 208 0.49 -7.24 6.90
N VAL A 209 0.65 -6.97 5.60
CA VAL A 209 -0.41 -6.45 4.71
C VAL A 209 -1.60 -7.40 4.66
N VAL A 210 -1.38 -8.70 4.38
CA VAL A 210 -2.47 -9.69 4.34
C VAL A 210 -3.21 -9.78 5.69
N LYS A 211 -2.47 -9.71 6.80
CA LYS A 211 -3.06 -9.68 8.14
C LYS A 211 -3.91 -8.41 8.35
N ALA A 212 -3.42 -7.24 7.92
CA ALA A 212 -4.15 -5.98 8.02
C ALA A 212 -5.44 -5.99 7.20
N PHE A 213 -5.39 -6.45 5.94
CA PHE A 213 -6.57 -6.63 5.08
C PHE A 213 -7.64 -7.48 5.76
N THR A 214 -7.24 -8.63 6.31
CA THR A 214 -8.15 -9.52 7.03
C THR A 214 -8.76 -8.86 8.27
N MET A 215 -7.95 -8.14 9.05
CA MET A 215 -8.40 -7.51 10.29
C MET A 215 -9.36 -6.34 10.05
N VAL A 216 -9.11 -5.54 9.01
CA VAL A 216 -9.98 -4.41 8.66
C VAL A 216 -11.32 -4.92 8.14
N ASP A 217 -11.36 -5.89 7.22
CA ASP A 217 -12.63 -6.45 6.73
C ASP A 217 -13.46 -7.04 7.88
N GLN A 218 -12.83 -7.80 8.78
CA GLN A 218 -13.51 -8.31 9.99
C GLN A 218 -14.05 -7.21 10.90
N GLN A 219 -13.43 -6.04 10.92
CA GLN A 219 -13.89 -4.92 11.72
C GLN A 219 -15.02 -4.15 11.05
N LEU A 220 -14.94 -3.94 9.73
CA LEU A 220 -16.02 -3.33 8.96
C LEU A 220 -17.28 -4.17 9.07
N GLN A 221 -17.17 -5.50 8.99
CA GLN A 221 -18.28 -6.41 9.22
C GLN A 221 -18.89 -6.26 10.63
N LYS A 222 -18.08 -6.12 11.69
CA LYS A 222 -18.57 -5.88 13.06
C LYS A 222 -19.28 -4.54 13.22
N TRP A 223 -18.92 -3.59 12.38
CA TRP A 223 -19.51 -2.26 12.31
C TRP A 223 -20.71 -2.18 11.37
N ASP A 224 -21.12 -3.31 10.78
CA ASP A 224 -22.21 -3.40 9.79
C ASP A 224 -21.94 -2.49 8.57
N LEU A 225 -20.66 -2.31 8.24
CA LEU A 225 -20.18 -1.59 7.06
C LEU A 225 -19.75 -2.58 5.97
N PRO A 226 -19.82 -2.18 4.69
CA PRO A 226 -19.27 -2.98 3.59
C PRO A 226 -17.79 -3.27 3.80
N GLU A 227 -17.40 -4.53 3.58
CA GLU A 227 -16.01 -4.95 3.56
C GLU A 227 -15.29 -4.38 2.32
N LEU A 228 -13.95 -4.23 2.40
CA LEU A 228 -13.13 -3.83 1.27
C LEU A 228 -12.87 -5.01 0.32
N HIS A 229 -12.92 -6.24 0.84
CA HIS A 229 -12.57 -7.47 0.12
C HIS A 229 -11.17 -7.38 -0.51
N ALA A 230 -10.23 -6.77 0.21
CA ALA A 230 -8.90 -6.41 -0.29
C ALA A 230 -8.09 -7.64 -0.73
N LEU A 231 -8.27 -8.78 -0.05
CA LEU A 231 -7.63 -10.05 -0.40
C LEU A 231 -7.98 -10.55 -1.81
N GLU A 232 -9.19 -10.23 -2.31
CA GLU A 232 -9.64 -10.60 -3.65
C GLU A 232 -9.38 -9.45 -4.64
N PHE A 233 -9.83 -8.24 -4.31
CA PHE A 233 -9.83 -7.10 -5.24
C PHE A 233 -8.42 -6.66 -5.66
N ALA A 234 -7.48 -6.63 -4.71
CA ALA A 234 -6.12 -6.20 -4.94
C ALA A 234 -5.19 -7.39 -5.12
N THR A 235 -4.38 -7.36 -6.17
CA THR A 235 -3.28 -8.30 -6.35
C THR A 235 -2.05 -7.79 -5.62
N LEU A 236 -1.49 -8.60 -4.71
CA LEU A 236 -0.26 -8.28 -4.01
C LEU A 236 0.91 -9.06 -4.62
N GLY A 237 2.00 -8.35 -4.95
CA GLY A 237 3.21 -8.97 -5.48
C GLY A 237 3.71 -10.11 -4.60
N SER A 238 3.94 -11.28 -5.19
CA SER A 238 4.33 -12.48 -4.43
C SER A 238 5.82 -12.48 -4.05
N VAL A 239 6.14 -13.00 -2.86
CA VAL A 239 7.51 -13.21 -2.39
C VAL A 239 7.80 -14.71 -2.28
N PHE A 240 8.56 -15.25 -3.22
CA PHE A 240 8.82 -16.69 -3.33
C PHE A 240 10.19 -17.09 -2.79
N SER A 241 10.30 -18.30 -2.25
CA SER A 241 11.59 -18.98 -2.17
C SER A 241 11.96 -19.60 -3.53
N GLU A 242 13.25 -19.81 -3.75
CA GLU A 242 13.76 -20.58 -4.90
C GLU A 242 13.06 -21.94 -5.09
N ARG A 243 12.71 -22.61 -3.99
CA ARG A 243 11.95 -23.86 -4.04
C ARG A 243 10.55 -23.65 -4.59
N GLN A 244 9.84 -22.61 -4.13
CA GLN A 244 8.48 -22.30 -4.56
C GLN A 244 8.41 -21.98 -6.06
N LEU A 245 9.42 -21.27 -6.58
CA LEU A 245 9.55 -21.02 -8.01
C LEU A 245 9.58 -22.30 -8.84
N ARG A 246 10.14 -23.41 -8.31
CA ARG A 246 10.19 -24.72 -8.98
C ARG A 246 8.93 -25.58 -8.82
N LEU A 247 7.97 -25.16 -8.01
CA LEU A 247 6.70 -25.89 -7.85
C LEU A 247 5.73 -25.60 -9.00
N SER A 248 4.71 -26.44 -9.12
CA SER A 248 3.60 -26.20 -10.05
C SER A 248 2.57 -25.25 -9.43
N ILE A 249 1.82 -24.53 -10.28
CA ILE A 249 0.78 -23.58 -9.84
C ILE A 249 -0.20 -24.23 -8.86
N LYS A 250 -0.69 -25.45 -9.15
CA LYS A 250 -1.63 -26.18 -8.27
C LYS A 250 -1.12 -26.46 -6.85
N GLN A 251 0.19 -26.40 -6.63
CA GLN A 251 0.78 -26.64 -5.31
C GLN A 251 0.82 -25.40 -4.44
N LEU A 252 0.73 -24.20 -5.03
CA LEU A 252 0.80 -22.93 -4.31
C LEU A 252 -0.49 -22.11 -4.41
N PHE A 253 -1.28 -22.31 -5.46
CA PHE A 253 -2.44 -21.49 -5.77
C PHE A 253 -3.68 -22.32 -6.06
N GLN A 254 -4.83 -21.77 -5.68
CA GLN A 254 -6.14 -22.16 -6.16
C GLN A 254 -6.63 -21.11 -7.13
N ILE A 255 -7.18 -21.55 -8.26
CA ILE A 255 -7.82 -20.63 -9.21
C ILE A 255 -9.28 -20.50 -8.83
N TYR A 256 -9.67 -19.30 -8.45
CA TYR A 256 -11.01 -18.90 -8.10
C TYR A 256 -11.68 -18.18 -9.28
N HIS A 257 -12.97 -18.39 -9.47
CA HIS A 257 -13.79 -17.65 -10.41
C HIS A 257 -14.31 -16.41 -9.68
N SER A 258 -13.80 -15.23 -10.02
CA SER A 258 -14.30 -14.00 -9.40
C SER A 258 -15.65 -13.61 -9.99
N GLU A 259 -16.50 -13.05 -9.14
CA GLU A 259 -17.71 -12.35 -9.58
C GLU A 259 -17.36 -11.00 -10.23
N LEU A 260 -16.13 -10.50 -10.02
CA LEU A 260 -15.57 -9.31 -10.65
C LEU A 260 -15.01 -9.61 -12.04
N HIS A 261 -14.91 -8.56 -12.85
CA HIS A 261 -14.36 -8.65 -14.19
C HIS A 261 -12.86 -8.33 -14.20
N GLU A 262 -12.14 -8.93 -15.15
CA GLU A 262 -10.76 -8.58 -15.47
C GLU A 262 -10.76 -7.26 -16.24
N LYS A 263 -9.97 -6.30 -15.76
CA LYS A 263 -10.07 -4.89 -16.15
C LYS A 263 -9.62 -4.60 -17.59
N ALA A 264 -8.57 -5.27 -18.08
CA ALA A 264 -7.98 -4.93 -19.37
C ALA A 264 -8.84 -5.36 -20.56
N GLN A 265 -9.57 -6.46 -20.43
CA GLN A 265 -10.39 -7.03 -21.51
C GLN A 265 -11.89 -7.03 -21.21
N ASP A 266 -12.29 -6.64 -20.00
CA ASP A 266 -13.67 -6.69 -19.50
C ASP A 266 -14.28 -8.09 -19.70
N THR A 267 -13.58 -9.10 -19.18
CA THR A 267 -14.01 -10.50 -19.23
C THR A 267 -14.16 -11.06 -17.83
N ARG A 268 -14.73 -12.27 -17.69
CA ARG A 268 -14.71 -12.95 -16.38
C ARG A 268 -13.27 -13.12 -15.93
N ALA A 269 -13.02 -12.76 -14.67
CA ALA A 269 -11.70 -12.88 -14.08
C ALA A 269 -11.50 -14.23 -13.40
N PHE A 270 -10.28 -14.73 -13.49
CA PHE A 270 -9.83 -15.88 -12.73
C PHE A 270 -8.68 -15.44 -11.84
N VAL A 271 -8.85 -15.65 -10.54
CA VAL A 271 -7.94 -15.13 -9.53
C VAL A 271 -7.11 -16.28 -8.96
N GLY A 272 -5.79 -16.14 -8.98
CA GLY A 272 -4.88 -17.05 -8.32
C GLY A 272 -4.75 -16.70 -6.84
N LEU A 273 -5.48 -17.41 -5.98
CA LEU A 273 -5.42 -17.25 -4.53
C LEU A 273 -4.32 -18.14 -3.94
N GLY A 274 -3.44 -17.56 -3.13
CA GLY A 274 -2.43 -18.32 -2.40
C GLY A 274 -3.09 -19.35 -1.46
N ILE A 275 -2.67 -20.61 -1.50
CA ILE A 275 -3.25 -21.66 -0.64
C ILE A 275 -3.05 -21.33 0.85
N GLY A 276 -1.92 -20.73 1.20
CA GLY A 276 -1.54 -20.48 2.60
C GLY A 276 -2.16 -19.23 3.22
N ASP A 277 -2.52 -18.24 2.41
CA ASP A 277 -2.89 -16.89 2.88
C ASP A 277 -4.14 -16.32 2.18
N GLN A 278 -4.66 -17.02 1.17
CA GLN A 278 -5.83 -16.64 0.38
C GLN A 278 -5.71 -15.29 -0.32
N GLN A 279 -4.49 -14.74 -0.43
CA GLN A 279 -4.24 -13.47 -1.09
C GLN A 279 -4.26 -13.68 -2.61
N ASN A 280 -4.94 -12.79 -3.34
CA ASN A 280 -4.82 -12.67 -4.79
C ASN A 280 -3.37 -12.34 -5.17
N ALA A 281 -2.73 -13.28 -5.87
CA ALA A 281 -1.36 -13.18 -6.35
C ALA A 281 -1.26 -12.90 -7.85
N PHE A 282 -2.33 -13.16 -8.61
CA PHE A 282 -2.43 -12.83 -10.03
C PHE A 282 -3.88 -12.94 -10.52
N VAL A 283 -4.19 -12.21 -11.59
CA VAL A 283 -5.46 -12.27 -12.31
C VAL A 283 -5.19 -12.71 -13.74
N VAL A 284 -5.95 -13.69 -14.24
CA VAL A 284 -5.94 -14.07 -15.66
C VAL A 284 -7.32 -13.87 -16.29
N PRO A 285 -7.38 -13.36 -17.53
CA PRO A 285 -8.64 -13.22 -18.25
C PRO A 285 -9.18 -14.57 -18.69
N THR A 286 -10.42 -14.59 -19.15
CA THR A 286 -10.99 -15.78 -19.79
C THR A 286 -10.20 -16.15 -21.05
N PRO A 287 -9.78 -17.42 -21.23
CA PRO A 287 -9.04 -17.83 -22.42
C PRO A 287 -9.90 -17.67 -23.68
N LYS A 288 -9.39 -16.94 -24.68
CA LYS A 288 -10.11 -16.69 -25.95
C LYS A 288 -9.92 -17.81 -26.98
N ASP A 289 -8.73 -18.41 -27.01
CA ASP A 289 -8.31 -19.30 -28.10
C ASP A 289 -8.31 -20.79 -27.71
N LYS A 290 -8.84 -21.13 -26.52
CA LYS A 290 -8.76 -22.48 -25.96
C LYS A 290 -9.95 -22.81 -25.06
N PRO A 291 -10.45 -24.07 -25.04
CA PRO A 291 -11.44 -24.50 -24.07
C PRO A 291 -10.96 -24.27 -22.63
N SER A 292 -11.84 -23.71 -21.79
CA SER A 292 -11.55 -23.34 -20.39
C SER A 292 -10.87 -24.47 -19.62
N ASP A 293 -11.43 -25.69 -19.66
CA ASP A 293 -10.90 -26.84 -18.91
C ASP A 293 -9.47 -27.21 -19.34
N GLU A 294 -9.18 -27.11 -20.63
CA GLU A 294 -7.86 -27.43 -21.17
C GLU A 294 -6.84 -26.36 -20.77
N TYR A 295 -7.23 -25.08 -20.83
CA TYR A 295 -6.42 -23.97 -20.37
C TYR A 295 -6.07 -24.09 -18.88
N PHE A 296 -7.06 -24.32 -18.01
CA PHE A 296 -6.81 -24.42 -16.57
C PHE A 296 -6.00 -25.66 -16.20
N ARG A 297 -6.22 -26.80 -16.87
CA ARG A 297 -5.39 -27.99 -16.66
C ARG A 297 -3.91 -27.71 -16.97
N GLU A 298 -3.63 -26.97 -18.03
CA GLU A 298 -2.27 -26.57 -18.38
C GLU A 298 -1.72 -25.53 -17.42
N LEU A 299 -2.49 -24.50 -17.07
CA LEU A 299 -2.11 -23.50 -16.08
C LEU A 299 -1.69 -24.14 -14.76
N TYR A 300 -2.52 -25.05 -14.23
CA TYR A 300 -2.22 -25.76 -12.99
C TYR A 300 -0.96 -26.64 -13.05
N ALA A 301 -0.58 -27.09 -14.25
CA ALA A 301 0.61 -27.89 -14.47
C ALA A 301 1.88 -27.05 -14.71
N LYS A 302 1.75 -25.78 -15.10
CA LYS A 302 2.90 -24.88 -15.29
C LYS A 302 3.67 -24.71 -14.00
N ASN A 303 4.97 -24.51 -14.18
CA ASN A 303 5.86 -24.07 -13.13
C ASN A 303 5.57 -22.61 -12.75
N VAL A 304 5.69 -22.26 -11.47
CA VAL A 304 5.40 -20.91 -10.95
C VAL A 304 6.25 -19.85 -11.64
N LYS A 305 7.55 -20.08 -11.78
CA LYS A 305 8.46 -19.12 -12.43
C LYS A 305 8.04 -18.87 -13.87
N ASP A 306 7.88 -19.93 -14.64
CA ASP A 306 7.54 -19.84 -16.07
C ASP A 306 6.21 -19.12 -16.28
N PHE A 307 5.22 -19.39 -15.43
CA PHE A 307 3.92 -18.74 -15.50
C PHE A 307 3.99 -17.25 -15.16
N PHE A 308 4.62 -16.87 -14.04
CA PHE A 308 4.72 -15.46 -13.64
C PHE A 308 5.51 -14.63 -14.68
N ASP A 309 6.58 -15.19 -15.23
CA ASP A 309 7.35 -14.56 -16.30
C ASP A 309 6.52 -14.40 -17.58
N GLU A 310 5.70 -15.41 -17.95
CA GLU A 310 4.82 -15.39 -19.12
C GLU A 310 3.75 -14.29 -19.04
N ILE A 311 3.08 -14.17 -17.89
CA ILE A 311 2.06 -13.13 -17.67
C ILE A 311 2.69 -11.78 -17.26
N LYS A 312 4.02 -11.72 -17.15
CA LYS A 312 4.78 -10.55 -16.70
C LYS A 312 4.32 -10.03 -15.33
N MET A 313 3.87 -10.93 -14.46
CA MET A 313 3.47 -10.59 -13.10
C MET A 313 4.72 -10.41 -12.24
N PRO A 314 4.96 -9.22 -11.66
CA PRO A 314 6.13 -9.02 -10.80
C PRO A 314 6.08 -9.90 -9.55
N TYR A 315 7.22 -10.46 -9.18
CA TYR A 315 7.45 -11.19 -7.95
C TYR A 315 8.88 -10.99 -7.49
N THR A 316 9.16 -11.30 -6.23
CA THR A 316 10.51 -11.22 -5.67
C THR A 316 10.91 -12.52 -5.00
N THR A 317 12.20 -12.66 -4.72
CA THR A 317 12.76 -13.87 -4.11
C THR A 317 13.31 -13.57 -2.73
N ARG A 318 13.12 -14.51 -1.80
CA ARG A 318 13.69 -14.51 -0.45
C ARG A 318 14.76 -15.59 -0.30
#